data_AF-A0A497XKV3-F1
#
_entry.id   AF-A0A497XKV3-F1
#
_cell.length_a   1.000
_cell.length_b   1.000
_cell.length_c   1.000
_cell.angle_alpha   90.00
_cell.angle_beta   90.00
_cell.angle_gamma   90.00
#
_symmetry.space_group_name_H-M   'P 1'
#
loop_
_entity.id
_entity.type
_entity.pdbx_description
1 polymer ?
#
loop_
_entity_poly.entity_id
_entity_poly.type
_entity_poly.pdbx_seq_one_letter_code
_entity_poly.pdbx_strand_id
1 'polypeptide(L)'
;MTKLIGAVFLVLGLVAGVVLLLAPFGKAPLEAGPLMWFTFPLGCVIGHVFLMVGADREQMAVSSMIVGSALLLLGLVATVAQFLVSGGVLASAGDTLSLWYVASGGFVLGGVAYALRGTGRGQNPPA
;
A
#
# COMPACT_ATOMS: atom_id res chain seq x y z
N MET A 1 -20.71 -8.79 -4.43
CA MET A 1 -20.38 -7.60 -5.26
C MET A 1 -19.43 -6.65 -4.52
N THR A 2 -19.69 -6.28 -3.27
CA THR A 2 -18.85 -5.35 -2.48
C THR A 2 -17.38 -5.76 -2.38
N LYS A 3 -17.10 -7.05 -2.14
CA LYS A 3 -15.72 -7.58 -2.10
C LYS A 3 -14.97 -7.44 -3.42
N LEU A 4 -15.65 -7.61 -4.56
CA LEU A 4 -15.05 -7.44 -5.89
C LEU A 4 -14.69 -5.97 -6.12
N ILE A 5 -15.62 -5.07 -5.80
CA ILE A 5 -15.39 -3.62 -5.89
C ILE A 5 -14.19 -3.23 -5.00
N GLY A 6 -14.14 -3.73 -3.77
CA GLY A 6 -13.02 -3.51 -2.86
C GLY A 6 -11.69 -4.01 -3.42
N ALA A 7 -11.67 -5.23 -3.98
CA ALA A 7 -10.48 -5.78 -4.61
C ALA A 7 -10.00 -4.92 -5.80
N VAL A 8 -10.92 -4.43 -6.64
CA VAL A 8 -10.58 -3.56 -7.78
C VAL A 8 -9.97 -2.25 -7.30
N PHE A 9 -10.57 -1.58 -6.31
CA PHE A 9 -10.02 -0.34 -5.73
C PHE A 9 -8.65 -0.57 -5.09
N LEU A 10 -8.48 -1.68 -4.37
CA LEU A 10 -7.21 -2.05 -3.76
C LEU A 10 -6.11 -2.27 -4.81
N VAL A 11 -6.41 -3.04 -5.87
CA VAL A 11 -5.47 -3.30 -6.96
C VAL A 11 -5.11 -2.00 -7.68
N LEU A 12 -6.09 -1.13 -7.96
CA LEU A 12 -5.83 0.19 -8.54
C LEU A 12 -4.93 1.04 -7.65
N GLY A 13 -5.15 1.03 -6.33
CA GLY A 13 -4.29 1.68 -5.36
C GLY A 13 -2.85 1.14 -5.43
N LEU A 14 -2.68 -0.17 -5.33
CA LEU A 14 -1.35 -0.81 -5.41
C LEU A 14 -0.64 -0.52 -6.73
N VAL A 15 -1.34 -0.58 -7.86
CA VAL A 15 -0.80 -0.23 -9.18
C VAL A 15 -0.35 1.24 -9.20
N ALA A 16 -1.16 2.16 -8.68
CA ALA A 16 -0.76 3.57 -8.57
C ALA A 16 0.49 3.74 -7.69
N GLY A 17 0.59 3.02 -6.58
CA GLY A 17 1.78 3.01 -5.72
C GLY A 17 3.03 2.47 -6.43
N VAL A 18 2.91 1.39 -7.20
CA VAL A 18 4.02 0.85 -8.02
C VAL A 18 4.42 1.83 -9.12
N VAL A 19 3.47 2.51 -9.75
CA VAL A 19 3.78 3.54 -10.75
C VAL A 19 4.51 4.71 -10.12
N LEU A 20 4.07 5.21 -8.96
CA LEU A 20 4.76 6.26 -8.21
C LEU A 20 6.16 5.84 -7.77
N LEU A 21 6.35 4.57 -7.40
CA LEU A 21 7.66 3.99 -7.10
C LEU A 21 8.59 4.02 -8.31
N LEU A 22 8.07 3.72 -9.50
CA LEU A 22 8.87 3.60 -10.72
C LEU A 22 9.06 4.93 -11.46
N ALA A 23 8.21 5.93 -11.22
CA ALA A 23 8.23 7.23 -11.90
C ALA A 23 9.61 7.93 -11.91
N PRO A 24 10.40 7.94 -10.81
CA PRO A 24 11.70 8.61 -10.79
C PRO A 24 12.75 7.95 -11.69
N PHE A 25 12.52 6.72 -12.17
CA PHE A 25 13.52 5.94 -12.91
C PHE A 25 13.34 5.97 -14.43
N GLY A 26 12.32 6.67 -14.94
CA GLY A 26 12.15 6.94 -16.38
C GLY A 26 11.97 5.69 -17.27
N LYS A 27 11.65 4.52 -16.70
CA LYS A 27 11.58 3.25 -17.46
C LYS A 27 10.32 3.08 -18.32
N ALA A 28 9.41 4.06 -18.32
CA ALA A 28 8.20 4.10 -19.13
C ALA A 28 7.64 5.54 -19.11
N PRO A 29 6.65 5.92 -19.97
CA PRO A 29 5.93 7.20 -19.87
C PRO A 29 4.98 7.22 -18.65
N LEU A 30 5.50 6.81 -17.49
CA LEU A 30 4.82 6.74 -16.22
C LEU A 30 5.07 8.06 -15.50
N GLU A 31 4.17 9.01 -15.71
CA GLU A 31 4.21 10.27 -14.97
C GLU A 31 3.55 10.11 -13.60
N ALA A 32 4.19 10.68 -12.58
CA ALA A 32 3.60 10.86 -11.26
C ALA A 32 2.55 11.98 -11.29
N GLY A 33 1.52 11.81 -12.12
CA GLY A 33 0.43 12.77 -12.28
C GLY A 33 -0.52 12.75 -11.08
N PRO A 34 -1.25 13.84 -10.81
CA PRO A 34 -2.09 14.00 -9.60
C PRO A 34 -3.03 12.83 -9.34
N LEU A 35 -3.56 12.22 -10.41
CA LEU A 35 -4.41 11.04 -10.30
C LEU A 35 -3.74 9.91 -9.51
N MET A 36 -2.47 9.57 -9.80
CA MET A 36 -1.78 8.48 -9.11
C MET A 36 -1.55 8.79 -7.62
N TRP A 37 -1.24 10.05 -7.30
CA TRP A 37 -1.08 10.51 -5.92
C TRP A 37 -2.35 10.29 -5.10
N PHE A 38 -3.52 10.56 -5.66
CA PHE A 38 -4.78 10.32 -4.96
C PHE A 38 -5.19 8.85 -5.01
N THR A 39 -5.06 8.18 -6.15
CA THR A 39 -5.50 6.80 -6.35
C THR A 39 -4.77 5.81 -5.43
N PHE A 40 -3.48 6.03 -5.15
CA PHE A 40 -2.72 5.15 -4.26
C PHE A 40 -3.36 5.03 -2.85
N PRO A 41 -3.44 6.09 -2.03
CA PRO A 41 -4.00 5.98 -0.70
C PRO A 41 -5.51 5.71 -0.72
N LEU A 42 -6.29 6.39 -1.57
CA LEU A 42 -7.74 6.24 -1.61
C LEU A 42 -8.15 4.84 -2.05
N GLY A 43 -7.52 4.32 -3.12
CA GLY A 43 -7.77 2.97 -3.60
C GLY A 43 -7.44 1.92 -2.55
N CYS A 44 -6.31 2.07 -1.85
CA CYS A 44 -5.93 1.15 -0.79
C CYS A 44 -6.90 1.20 0.40
N VAL A 45 -7.27 2.38 0.88
CA VAL A 45 -8.18 2.53 2.03
C VAL A 45 -9.59 2.06 1.69
N ILE A 46 -10.18 2.58 0.61
CA ILE A 46 -11.54 2.22 0.19
C ILE A 46 -11.59 0.72 -0.12
N GLY A 47 -10.60 0.22 -0.85
CA GLY A 47 -10.50 -1.19 -1.22
C GLY A 47 -10.44 -2.10 0.02
N HIS A 48 -9.59 -1.75 0.98
CA HIS A 48 -9.45 -2.51 2.21
C HIS A 48 -10.73 -2.51 3.06
N VAL A 49 -11.37 -1.34 3.22
CA VAL A 49 -12.64 -1.21 3.94
C VAL A 49 -13.72 -2.07 3.29
N PHE A 50 -13.86 -2.03 1.97
CA PHE A 50 -14.87 -2.79 1.24
C PHE A 50 -14.64 -4.31 1.31
N LEU A 51 -13.39 -4.76 1.42
CA LEU A 51 -13.07 -6.17 1.66
C LEU A 51 -13.50 -6.63 3.06
N MET A 52 -13.51 -5.73 4.05
CA MET A 52 -13.94 -6.03 5.41
C MET A 52 -15.46 -6.03 5.61
N VAL A 53 -16.22 -5.36 4.73
CA VAL A 53 -17.68 -5.29 4.86
C VAL A 53 -18.28 -6.71 4.77
N GLY A 54 -18.90 -7.15 5.87
CA GLY A 54 -19.52 -8.47 5.97
C GLY A 54 -18.54 -9.64 6.03
N ALA A 55 -17.25 -9.38 6.31
CA ALA A 55 -16.26 -10.42 6.57
C ALA A 55 -16.33 -10.89 8.03
N ASP A 56 -16.08 -12.18 8.27
CA ASP A 56 -15.89 -12.71 9.63
C ASP A 56 -14.50 -12.33 10.18
N ARG A 57 -14.27 -12.57 11.47
CA ARG A 57 -13.02 -12.18 12.15
C ARG A 57 -11.77 -12.80 11.51
N GLU A 58 -11.88 -14.03 11.02
CA GLU A 58 -10.75 -14.72 10.39
C GLU A 58 -10.43 -14.12 9.03
N GLN A 59 -11.44 -13.91 8.18
CA GLN A 59 -11.32 -13.24 6.88
C GLN A 59 -10.78 -11.82 7.03
N MET A 60 -11.24 -11.08 8.05
CA MET A 60 -10.72 -9.74 8.36
C MET A 60 -9.23 -9.81 8.72
N ALA A 61 -8.82 -10.75 9.58
CA ALA A 61 -7.42 -10.89 9.97
C ALA A 61 -6.51 -11.27 8.79
N VAL A 62 -6.96 -12.20 7.93
CA VAL A 62 -6.21 -12.61 6.74
C VAL A 62 -6.12 -11.47 5.72
N SER A 63 -7.23 -10.77 5.46
CA SER A 63 -7.27 -9.62 4.54
C SER A 63 -6.33 -8.50 5.02
N SER A 64 -6.42 -8.12 6.30
CA SER A 64 -5.54 -7.16 6.98
C SER A 64 -4.07 -7.54 6.88
N MET A 65 -3.75 -8.82 7.06
CA MET A 65 -2.39 -9.32 6.93
C MET A 65 -1.89 -9.16 5.49
N ILE A 66 -2.64 -9.64 4.50
CA ILE A 66 -2.22 -9.58 3.09
C ILE A 66 -2.04 -8.13 2.63
N VAL A 67 -3.05 -7.29 2.86
CA VAL A 67 -3.02 -5.87 2.46
C VAL A 67 -1.92 -5.13 3.20
N GLY A 68 -1.83 -5.32 4.52
CA GLY A 68 -0.80 -4.70 5.34
C GLY A 68 0.61 -5.08 4.89
N SER A 69 0.87 -6.37 4.70
CA SER A 69 2.16 -6.86 4.22
C SER A 69 2.50 -6.34 2.83
N ALA A 70 1.55 -6.31 1.89
CA ALA A 70 1.80 -5.77 0.56
C ALA A 70 2.20 -4.28 0.59
N LEU A 71 1.50 -3.47 1.38
CA LEU A 71 1.82 -2.05 1.54
C LEU A 71 3.13 -1.80 2.28
N LEU A 72 3.42 -2.59 3.32
CA LEU A 72 4.70 -2.54 4.03
C LEU A 72 5.87 -2.91 3.11
N LEU A 73 5.71 -3.95 2.29
CA LEU A 73 6.72 -4.34 1.29
C LEU A 73 6.92 -3.23 0.26
N LEU A 74 5.82 -2.62 -0.22
CA LEU A 74 5.90 -1.51 -1.16
C LEU A 74 6.66 -0.32 -0.55
N GLY A 75 6.37 0.03 0.71
CA GLY A 75 7.09 1.09 1.42
C GLY A 75 8.56 0.77 1.67
N LEU A 76 8.87 -0.50 1.99
CA LEU A 76 10.24 -0.98 2.13
C LEU A 76 11.02 -0.86 0.82
N VAL A 77 10.45 -1.31 -0.30
CA VAL A 77 11.08 -1.21 -1.63
C VAL A 77 11.33 0.26 -1.99
N ALA A 78 10.38 1.16 -1.70
CA ALA A 78 10.55 2.60 -1.90
C ALA A 78 11.73 3.16 -1.09
N THR A 79 11.87 2.72 0.16
CA THR A 79 12.97 3.12 1.05
C THR A 79 14.32 2.59 0.56
N VAL A 80 14.38 1.33 0.12
CA VAL A 80 15.60 0.75 -0.47
C VAL A 80 15.99 1.51 -1.73
N ALA A 81 15.03 1.78 -2.62
CA ALA A 81 15.28 2.55 -3.84
C ALA A 81 15.82 3.95 -3.51
N GLN A 82 15.26 4.62 -2.49
CA GLN A 82 15.73 5.93 -2.04
C GLN A 82 17.16 5.88 -1.49
N PHE A 83 17.49 4.84 -0.72
CA PHE A 83 18.84 4.63 -0.20
C PHE A 83 19.87 4.40 -1.32
N LEU A 84 19.51 3.62 -2.34
CA LEU A 84 20.35 3.38 -3.51
C LEU A 84 20.56 4.65 -4.35
N VAL A 85 19.53 5.48 -4.51
CA VAL A 85 19.64 6.78 -5.19
C VAL A 85 20.53 7.73 -4.41
N SER A 86 20.32 7.83 -3.10
CA SER A 86 21.11 8.72 -2.22
C SER A 86 22.59 8.30 -2.15
N GLY A 87 22.86 6.99 -2.24
CA GLY A 87 24.22 6.43 -2.28
C GLY A 87 24.88 6.45 -3.67
N GLY A 88 24.19 6.96 -4.70
CA GLY A 88 24.72 7.03 -6.07
C GLY A 88 24.80 5.67 -6.80
N VAL A 89 24.21 4.61 -6.25
CA VAL A 89 24.18 3.27 -6.85
C VAL A 89 23.12 3.20 -7.95
N LEU A 90 22.05 3.97 -7.83
CA LEU A 90 20.96 4.05 -8.80
C LEU A 90 20.74 5.50 -9.23
N ALA A 91 20.67 5.76 -10.53
CA ALA A 91 20.36 7.11 -11.02
C ALA A 91 18.84 7.35 -11.02
N SER A 92 18.43 8.52 -10.52
CA SER A 92 17.07 9.04 -10.75
C SER A 92 17.07 9.93 -12.00
N ALA A 93 16.06 9.75 -12.85
CA ALA A 93 15.80 10.59 -14.00
C ALA A 93 15.02 11.87 -13.64
N GLY A 94 14.42 11.91 -12.45
CA GLY A 94 13.62 13.04 -11.97
C GLY A 94 13.59 13.14 -10.44
N ASP A 95 12.60 13.87 -9.94
CA ASP A 95 12.37 14.08 -8.51
C ASP A 95 12.03 12.76 -7.79
N THR A 96 12.55 12.60 -6.57
CA THR A 96 12.35 11.41 -5.72
C THR A 96 11.21 11.57 -4.72
N LEU A 97 10.45 12.68 -4.80
CA LEU A 97 9.30 12.96 -3.92
C LEU A 97 8.27 11.82 -3.93
N SER A 98 8.06 11.17 -5.08
CA SER A 98 7.16 10.02 -5.17
C SER A 98 7.66 8.81 -4.35
N LEU A 99 8.98 8.61 -4.19
CA LEU A 99 9.52 7.54 -3.33
C LEU A 99 9.22 7.82 -1.87
N TRP A 100 9.40 9.06 -1.41
CA TRP A 100 9.03 9.47 -0.05
C TRP A 100 7.54 9.28 0.22
N TYR A 101 6.71 9.59 -0.77
CA TYR A 101 5.28 9.42 -0.68
C TYR A 101 4.86 7.95 -0.60
N VAL A 102 5.41 7.08 -1.46
CA VAL A 102 5.12 5.64 -1.43
C VAL A 102 5.67 4.99 -0.16
N ALA A 103 6.85 5.39 0.31
CA ALA A 103 7.43 4.92 1.57
C ALA A 103 6.52 5.26 2.76
N SER A 104 6.17 6.54 2.91
CA SER A 104 5.32 7.01 4.00
C SER A 104 3.92 6.39 3.94
N GLY A 105 3.26 6.43 2.78
CA GLY A 105 1.94 5.82 2.60
C GLY A 105 1.94 4.31 2.80
N GLY A 106 2.95 3.61 2.27
CA GLY A 106 3.12 2.17 2.44
C GLY A 106 3.31 1.77 3.91
N PHE A 107 4.13 2.50 4.67
CA PHE A 107 4.31 2.23 6.09
C PHE A 107 3.12 2.61 6.96
N VAL A 108 2.50 3.77 6.72
CA VAL A 108 1.33 4.22 7.50
C VAL A 108 0.14 3.31 7.23
N LEU A 109 -0.26 3.17 5.96
CA LEU A 109 -1.43 2.38 5.60
C LEU A 109 -1.19 0.88 5.82
N GLY A 110 0.01 0.40 5.47
CA GLY A 110 0.40 -0.98 5.68
C GLY A 110 0.52 -1.34 7.15
N GLY A 111 1.11 -0.46 7.97
CA GLY A 111 1.21 -0.63 9.42
C GLY A 111 -0.16 -0.66 10.09
N VAL A 112 -1.06 0.25 9.71
CA VAL A 112 -2.45 0.26 10.21
C VAL A 112 -3.18 -1.03 9.83
N ALA A 113 -3.21 -1.39 8.55
CA ALA A 113 -3.86 -2.62 8.09
C ALA A 113 -3.25 -3.86 8.77
N TYR A 114 -1.93 -3.93 8.88
CA TYR A 114 -1.26 -5.05 9.53
C TYR A 114 -1.56 -5.15 11.03
N ALA A 115 -1.67 -4.01 11.74
CA ALA A 115 -2.04 -3.98 13.15
C ALA A 115 -3.48 -4.47 13.38
N LEU A 116 -4.41 -4.15 12.46
CA LEU A 116 -5.80 -4.60 12.52
C LEU A 116 -5.98 -6.12 12.43
N ARG A 117 -4.94 -6.88 12.05
CA ARG A 117 -4.99 -8.36 12.07
C ARG A 117 -5.12 -8.92 13.50
N GLY A 118 -4.60 -8.22 14.50
CA GLY A 118 -4.52 -8.68 15.89
C GLY A 118 -5.84 -8.55 16.66
N THR A 119 -6.67 -7.59 16.26
CA THR A 119 -7.95 -7.27 16.93
C THR A 119 -9.00 -8.38 16.79
N GLY A 120 -8.82 -9.31 15.85
CA GLY A 120 -9.71 -10.48 15.68
C GLY A 120 -9.45 -11.64 16.66
N ARG A 121 -8.31 -11.65 17.37
CA ARG A 121 -7.86 -12.81 18.18
C ARG A 121 -8.13 -12.74 19.69
N GLY A 122 -8.77 -11.69 20.21
CA GLY A 122 -8.91 -11.51 21.67
C GLY A 122 -10.32 -11.13 22.13
N GLN A 123 -11.08 -12.12 22.60
CA GLN A 123 -11.94 -12.07 23.81
C GLN A 123 -12.73 -13.40 23.93
N ASN A 124 -12.09 -14.43 24.50
CA ASN A 124 -12.81 -15.40 25.33
C ASN A 124 -12.52 -14.99 26.78
N PRO A 125 -13.52 -14.57 27.59
CA PRO A 125 -13.29 -14.39 29.01
C PRO A 125 -12.98 -15.74 29.67
N PRO A 126 -12.10 -15.80 30.69
CA PRO A 126 -11.99 -16.99 31.52
C PRO A 126 -13.32 -17.24 32.24
N ALA A 127 -13.78 -18.50 32.18
CA ALA A 127 -14.94 -19.00 32.92
C ALA A 127 -14.69 -19.07 34.42
#